data_AF-A0A915ITR1-F1
#
_entry.id   AF-A0A915ITR1-F1
#
_cell.length_a   1.000
_cell.length_b   1.000
_cell.length_c   1.000
_cell.angle_alpha   90.00
_cell.angle_beta   90.00
_cell.angle_gamma   90.00
#
_symmetry.space_group_name_H-M   'P 1'
#
loop_
_entity.id
_entity.type
_entity.pdbx_description
1 polymer ?
#
loop_
_entity_poly.entity_id
_entity_poly.type
_entity_poly.pdbx_seq_one_letter_code
_entity_poly.pdbx_strand_id
1 'polypeptide(L)'
;MTDQGLRHQQYYRIVANMGITDILQLTFNGMFAGIFTYACVDFAKSDLKMYINKFVGGLMNFNWVIYCFFAHLLAFNRFCHIFFPNHINFIFSRQNTNLMLLMVWVYGFGWFVAYMVPNFNLFYYVEEYKWDYDIIPLSRKAWLSELISDSIHATGMVIWYTCILVKLRIKVTILRCAGNNAIIYIMLNSTINRKFRKLVFHGKNVFVSRIVPTRVSMVVQHCSTISTKNKETLEKRERLAIHLMMEQHIENK
;
A
#
# COMPACT_ATOMS: atom_id res chain seq x y z
N MET A 1 -3.39 -13.59 10.99
CA MET A 1 -2.60 -13.89 9.78
C MET A 1 -1.14 -13.91 10.22
N THR A 2 -0.43 -15.03 10.04
CA THR A 2 0.98 -15.12 10.47
C THR A 2 1.88 -14.38 9.47
N ASP A 3 3.00 -13.82 9.93
CA ASP A 3 3.99 -13.13 9.08
C ASP A 3 4.45 -13.99 7.90
N GLN A 4 4.53 -15.31 8.10
CA GLN A 4 4.87 -16.26 7.04
C GLN A 4 3.88 -16.23 5.88
N GLY A 5 2.58 -16.04 6.16
CA GLY A 5 1.55 -15.95 5.14
C GLY A 5 1.66 -14.68 4.28
N LEU A 6 2.09 -13.56 4.87
CA LEU A 6 2.28 -12.30 4.16
C LEU A 6 3.46 -12.37 3.18
N ARG A 7 4.56 -13.01 3.57
CA ARG A 7 5.77 -13.19 2.74
C ARG A 7 5.52 -13.99 1.46
N HIS A 8 4.45 -14.78 1.42
CA HIS A 8 4.07 -15.55 0.24
C HIS A 8 3.20 -14.77 -0.75
N GLN A 9 2.70 -13.60 -0.36
CA GLN A 9 1.91 -12.76 -1.25
C GLN A 9 2.79 -11.99 -2.22
N GLN A 10 2.38 -11.94 -3.48
CA GLN A 10 3.22 -11.41 -4.57
C GLN A 10 3.45 -9.91 -4.47
N TYR A 11 2.42 -9.16 -4.03
CA TYR A 11 2.58 -7.72 -3.78
C TYR A 11 3.63 -7.42 -2.72
N TYR A 12 3.83 -8.32 -1.74
CA TYR A 12 4.84 -8.12 -0.70
C TYR A 12 6.24 -8.09 -1.30
N ARG A 13 6.51 -8.89 -2.35
CA ARG A 13 7.79 -8.87 -3.07
C ARG A 13 8.02 -7.55 -3.80
N ILE A 14 6.96 -6.99 -4.41
CA ILE A 14 7.04 -5.68 -5.07
C ILE A 14 7.34 -4.60 -4.04
N VAL A 15 6.59 -4.56 -2.93
CA VAL A 15 6.79 -3.61 -1.83
C VAL A 15 8.17 -3.75 -1.19
N ALA A 16 8.67 -4.98 -1.03
CA ALA A 16 10.03 -5.19 -0.52
C ALA A 16 11.11 -4.60 -1.45
N ASN A 17 10.94 -4.71 -2.77
CA ASN A 17 11.85 -4.06 -3.72
C ASN A 17 11.73 -2.53 -3.66
N MET A 18 10.52 -1.98 -3.53
CA MET A 18 10.33 -0.55 -3.28
C MET A 18 11.08 -0.08 -2.02
N GLY A 19 11.00 -0.86 -0.93
CA GLY A 19 11.73 -0.56 0.30
C GLY A 19 13.26 -0.60 0.12
N ILE A 20 13.78 -1.53 -0.70
CA ILE A 20 15.21 -1.54 -1.06
C ILE A 20 15.57 -0.26 -1.82
N THR A 21 14.75 0.16 -2.78
CA THR A 21 15.00 1.37 -3.54
C THR A 21 14.92 2.64 -2.69
N ASP A 22 14.03 2.70 -1.71
CA ASP A 22 13.95 3.80 -0.75
C ASP A 22 15.21 3.88 0.13
N ILE A 23 15.72 2.73 0.61
CA ILE A 23 16.96 2.68 1.37
C ILE A 23 18.13 3.16 0.52
N LEU A 24 18.25 2.66 -0.72
CA LEU A 24 19.30 3.09 -1.65
C LEU A 24 19.19 4.59 -1.93
N GLN A 25 17.99 5.11 -2.16
CA GLN A 25 17.77 6.54 -2.39
C GLN A 25 18.15 7.37 -1.17
N LEU A 26 17.80 6.94 0.04
CA LEU A 26 18.17 7.63 1.28
C LEU A 26 19.69 7.61 1.50
N THR A 27 20.33 6.46 1.27
CA THR A 27 21.78 6.31 1.40
C THR A 27 22.51 7.19 0.37
N PHE A 28 22.16 7.11 -0.90
CA PHE A 28 22.86 7.86 -1.95
C PHE A 28 22.49 9.33 -1.95
N ASN A 29 21.21 9.68 -1.93
CA ASN A 29 20.80 11.09 -1.90
C ASN A 29 21.15 11.74 -0.56
N GLY A 30 20.70 11.17 0.56
CA GLY A 30 20.87 11.79 1.87
C GLY A 30 22.33 11.91 2.30
N MET A 31 23.11 10.83 2.20
CA MET A 31 24.50 10.86 2.67
C MET A 31 25.42 11.56 1.67
N PHE A 32 25.34 11.24 0.37
CA PHE A 32 26.26 11.84 -0.59
C PHE A 32 25.90 13.28 -0.94
N ALA A 33 24.61 13.66 -1.03
CA ALA A 33 24.29 15.08 -1.21
C ALA A 33 24.77 15.91 0.00
N GLY A 34 24.64 15.39 1.22
CA GLY A 34 25.19 16.05 2.41
C GLY A 34 26.72 16.18 2.39
N ILE A 35 27.42 15.10 2.00
CA ILE A 35 28.88 15.11 1.82
C ILE A 35 29.28 16.09 0.72
N PHE A 36 28.59 16.09 -0.42
CA PHE A 36 28.83 17.03 -1.50
C PHE A 36 28.61 18.45 -1.00
N THR A 37 27.46 18.80 -0.44
CA THR A 37 27.21 20.15 0.10
C THR A 37 28.29 20.59 1.09
N TYR A 38 28.74 19.71 2.00
CA TYR A 38 29.77 20.05 2.99
C TYR A 38 31.17 20.17 2.37
N ALA A 39 31.50 19.32 1.39
CA ALA A 39 32.82 19.24 0.79
C ALA A 39 32.98 20.09 -0.50
N CYS A 40 31.88 20.56 -1.11
CA CYS A 40 31.81 21.18 -2.45
C CYS A 40 32.31 22.62 -2.58
N VAL A 41 32.98 23.23 -1.60
CA VAL A 41 33.63 24.53 -1.86
C VAL A 41 34.70 24.43 -2.96
N ASP A 42 35.25 23.23 -3.26
CA ASP A 42 36.29 23.02 -4.29
C ASP A 42 36.10 21.79 -5.21
N PHE A 43 34.87 21.34 -5.46
CA PHE A 43 34.63 20.09 -6.22
C PHE A 43 34.76 20.20 -7.75
N ALA A 44 34.71 21.40 -8.31
CA ALA A 44 34.71 21.61 -9.76
C ALA A 44 36.07 21.42 -10.45
N LYS A 45 37.18 21.29 -9.72
CA LYS A 45 38.54 21.41 -10.28
C LYS A 45 39.26 20.09 -10.62
N SER A 46 38.67 18.92 -10.33
CA SER A 46 39.37 17.64 -10.56
C SER A 46 38.49 16.58 -11.23
N ASP A 47 39.05 15.89 -12.23
CA ASP A 47 38.36 14.88 -13.04
C ASP A 47 37.72 13.77 -12.20
N LEU A 48 38.40 13.28 -11.16
CA LEU A 48 37.88 12.25 -10.27
C LEU A 48 36.54 12.65 -9.64
N LYS A 49 36.39 13.93 -9.25
CA LYS A 49 35.17 14.43 -8.60
C LYS A 49 34.00 14.51 -9.58
N MET A 50 34.26 14.83 -10.84
CA MET A 50 33.24 14.78 -11.90
C MET A 50 32.71 13.35 -12.08
N TYR A 51 33.59 12.34 -12.10
CA TYR A 51 33.18 10.94 -12.18
C TYR A 51 32.35 10.50 -10.96
N ILE A 52 32.75 10.89 -9.74
CA ILE A 52 31.98 10.58 -8.52
C ILE A 52 30.60 11.24 -8.57
N ASN A 53 30.52 12.52 -8.97
CA ASN A 53 29.24 13.20 -9.12
C ASN A 53 28.33 12.50 -10.15
N LYS A 54 28.86 12.15 -11.33
CA LYS A 54 28.11 11.42 -12.35
C LYS A 54 27.65 10.05 -11.85
N PHE A 55 28.51 9.34 -11.13
CA PHE A 55 28.19 8.04 -10.53
C PHE A 55 27.02 8.14 -9.55
N VAL A 56 27.08 9.08 -8.60
CA VAL A 56 26.04 9.28 -7.60
C VAL A 56 24.73 9.75 -8.24
N GLY A 57 24.80 10.73 -9.16
CA GLY A 57 23.63 11.22 -9.88
C GLY A 57 22.97 10.11 -10.70
N GLY A 58 23.77 9.31 -11.40
CA GLY A 58 23.30 8.15 -12.13
C GLY A 58 22.63 7.12 -11.23
N LEU A 59 23.20 6.82 -10.05
CA LEU A 59 22.59 5.90 -9.07
C LEU A 59 21.28 6.43 -8.50
N MET A 60 21.20 7.73 -8.22
CA MET A 60 19.96 8.35 -7.75
C MET A 60 18.87 8.28 -8.81
N ASN A 61 19.19 8.63 -10.06
CA ASN A 61 18.19 8.58 -11.12
C ASN A 61 17.78 7.13 -11.43
N PHE A 62 18.74 6.21 -11.42
CA PHE A 62 18.47 4.77 -11.46
C PHE A 62 17.41 4.36 -10.43
N ASN A 63 17.59 4.74 -9.17
CA ASN A 63 16.66 4.43 -8.08
C ASN A 63 15.28 5.09 -8.29
N TRP A 64 15.25 6.34 -8.75
CA TRP A 64 14.01 7.05 -9.06
C TRP A 64 13.20 6.31 -10.13
N VAL A 65 13.84 5.99 -11.26
CA VAL A 65 13.20 5.31 -12.39
C VAL A 65 12.63 3.96 -11.94
N ILE A 66 13.42 3.10 -11.28
CA ILE A 66 12.92 1.79 -10.85
C ILE A 66 11.79 1.90 -9.81
N TYR A 67 11.82 2.93 -8.95
CA TYR A 67 10.75 3.16 -7.97
C TYR A 67 9.42 3.46 -8.68
N CYS A 68 9.42 4.36 -9.66
CA CYS A 68 8.26 4.68 -10.49
C CYS A 68 7.67 3.43 -11.16
N PHE A 69 8.53 2.56 -11.70
CA PHE A 69 8.11 1.29 -12.29
C PHE A 69 7.54 0.31 -11.26
N PHE A 70 8.13 0.17 -10.07
CA PHE A 70 7.58 -0.68 -9.02
C PHE A 70 6.24 -0.17 -8.49
N ALA A 71 6.08 1.15 -8.33
CA ALA A 71 4.80 1.76 -7.96
C ALA A 71 3.72 1.46 -9.02
N HIS A 72 4.07 1.59 -10.30
CA HIS A 72 3.16 1.24 -11.40
C HIS A 72 2.82 -0.26 -11.41
N LEU A 73 3.81 -1.14 -11.23
CA LEU A 73 3.63 -2.58 -11.16
C LEU A 73 2.73 -2.98 -9.97
N LEU A 74 2.86 -2.29 -8.84
CA LEU A 74 2.01 -2.48 -7.67
C LEU A 74 0.56 -2.05 -7.96
N ALA A 75 0.36 -0.90 -8.60
CA ALA A 75 -0.96 -0.43 -9.02
C ALA A 75 -1.63 -1.45 -9.96
N PHE A 76 -0.87 -1.94 -10.95
CA PHE A 76 -1.33 -2.98 -11.88
C PHE A 76 -1.66 -4.29 -11.17
N ASN A 77 -0.83 -4.72 -10.19
CA ASN A 77 -1.12 -5.90 -9.37
C ASN A 77 -2.48 -5.79 -8.64
N ARG A 78 -2.75 -4.63 -8.01
CA ARG A 78 -4.03 -4.37 -7.32
C ARG A 78 -5.19 -4.35 -8.31
N PHE A 79 -4.99 -3.78 -9.50
CA PHE A 79 -5.99 -3.79 -10.56
C PHE A 79 -6.34 -5.24 -10.96
N CYS A 80 -5.34 -6.06 -11.27
CA CYS A 80 -5.57 -7.47 -11.63
C CYS A 80 -6.25 -8.26 -10.53
N HIS A 81 -5.91 -8.02 -9.26
CA HIS A 81 -6.53 -8.73 -8.13
C HIS A 81 -8.04 -8.44 -8.02
N ILE A 82 -8.46 -7.22 -8.35
CA ILE A 82 -9.88 -6.79 -8.26
C ILE A 82 -10.64 -7.13 -9.54
N PHE A 83 -10.01 -7.00 -10.71
CA PHE A 83 -10.66 -7.22 -12.01
C PHE A 83 -10.64 -8.67 -12.46
N PHE A 84 -9.56 -9.40 -12.19
CA PHE A 84 -9.29 -10.75 -12.69
C PHE A 84 -8.87 -11.72 -11.57
N PRO A 85 -9.71 -11.93 -10.54
CA PRO A 85 -9.34 -12.76 -9.38
C PRO A 85 -8.98 -14.20 -9.75
N ASN A 86 -9.59 -14.77 -10.80
CA ASN A 86 -9.31 -16.14 -11.24
C ASN A 86 -7.97 -16.25 -11.99
N HIS A 87 -7.45 -15.16 -12.53
CA HIS A 87 -6.22 -15.13 -13.32
C HIS A 87 -5.03 -14.53 -12.57
N ILE A 88 -5.23 -14.02 -11.35
CA ILE A 88 -4.16 -13.35 -10.60
C ILE A 88 -2.97 -14.28 -10.35
N ASN A 89 -3.21 -15.57 -10.08
CA ASN A 89 -2.16 -16.56 -9.85
C ASN A 89 -1.38 -16.91 -11.12
N PHE A 90 -1.98 -16.71 -12.30
CA PHE A 90 -1.32 -16.88 -13.59
C PHE A 90 -0.50 -15.64 -13.94
N ILE A 91 -1.10 -14.45 -13.88
CA ILE A 91 -0.43 -13.18 -14.22
C ILE A 91 0.72 -12.91 -13.24
N PHE A 92 0.43 -12.96 -11.94
CA PHE A 92 1.41 -12.80 -10.86
C PHE A 92 1.73 -14.16 -10.23
N SER A 93 2.16 -15.11 -11.04
CA SER A 93 2.83 -16.30 -10.50
C SER A 93 4.14 -15.89 -9.83
N ARG A 94 4.73 -16.75 -8.98
CA ARG A 94 6.02 -16.45 -8.32
C ARG A 94 7.13 -16.20 -9.35
N GLN A 95 7.15 -17.01 -10.42
CA GLN A 95 8.14 -16.88 -11.49
C GLN A 95 7.92 -15.61 -12.30
N ASN A 96 6.67 -15.32 -12.70
CA ASN A 96 6.33 -14.13 -13.48
C ASN A 96 6.61 -12.85 -12.69
N THR A 97 6.27 -12.83 -11.40
CA THR A 97 6.56 -11.69 -10.53
C THR A 97 8.06 -11.45 -10.43
N ASN A 98 8.86 -12.50 -10.20
CA ASN A 98 10.33 -12.36 -10.18
C ASN A 98 10.89 -11.88 -11.52
N LEU A 99 10.36 -12.36 -12.64
CA LEU A 99 10.77 -11.92 -13.98
C LEU A 99 10.45 -10.44 -14.21
N MET A 100 9.23 -10.00 -13.85
CA MET A 100 8.84 -8.58 -13.93
C MET A 100 9.74 -7.70 -13.06
N LEU A 101 10.04 -8.13 -11.83
CA LEU A 101 10.97 -7.41 -10.95
C LEU A 101 12.37 -7.31 -11.56
N LEU A 102 12.89 -8.41 -12.11
CA LEU A 102 14.19 -8.43 -12.79
C LEU A 102 14.20 -7.49 -14.00
N MET A 103 13.13 -7.47 -14.80
CA MET A 103 13.01 -6.55 -15.94
C MET A 103 13.07 -5.08 -15.51
N VAL A 104 12.42 -4.72 -14.40
CA VAL A 104 12.50 -3.35 -13.85
C VAL A 104 13.93 -3.00 -13.44
N TRP A 105 14.62 -3.90 -12.75
CA TRP A 105 16.03 -3.70 -12.36
C TRP A 105 16.95 -3.55 -13.57
N VAL A 106 16.81 -4.41 -14.58
CA VAL A 106 17.60 -4.35 -15.82
C VAL A 106 17.32 -3.05 -16.58
N TYR A 107 16.07 -2.63 -16.66
CA TYR A 107 15.69 -1.36 -17.28
C TYR A 107 16.34 -0.16 -16.59
N GLY A 108 16.25 -0.10 -15.26
CA GLY A 108 16.93 0.93 -14.47
C GLY A 108 18.45 0.89 -14.69
N PHE A 109 19.05 -0.29 -14.68
CA PHE A 109 20.49 -0.42 -14.89
C PHE A 109 20.91 0.08 -16.27
N GLY A 110 20.08 -0.09 -17.29
CA GLY A 110 20.27 0.52 -18.61
C GLY A 110 20.36 2.04 -18.54
N TRP A 111 19.48 2.69 -17.77
CA TRP A 111 19.54 4.12 -17.51
C TRP A 111 20.82 4.51 -16.77
N PHE A 112 21.20 3.77 -15.72
CA PHE A 112 22.45 4.00 -15.00
C PHE A 112 23.67 4.01 -15.95
N VAL A 113 23.78 3.01 -16.82
CA VAL A 113 24.86 2.92 -17.81
C VAL A 113 24.82 4.11 -18.78
N ALA A 114 23.63 4.55 -19.20
CA ALA A 114 23.49 5.73 -20.05
C ALA A 114 24.03 7.01 -19.38
N TYR A 115 23.81 7.19 -18.07
CA TYR A 115 24.35 8.33 -17.30
C TYR A 115 25.88 8.31 -17.18
N MET A 116 26.53 7.14 -17.33
CA MET A 116 28.00 7.05 -17.30
C MET A 116 28.65 7.48 -18.62
N VAL A 117 27.87 7.69 -19.69
CA VAL A 117 28.40 8.12 -20.99
C VAL A 117 29.00 9.54 -20.88
N PRO A 118 30.19 9.80 -21.45
CA PRO A 118 30.87 11.11 -21.30
C PRO A 118 30.02 12.32 -21.71
N ASN A 119 29.21 12.18 -22.75
CA ASN A 119 28.38 13.25 -23.32
C ASN A 119 26.99 13.42 -22.66
N PHE A 120 26.75 12.69 -21.56
CA PHE A 120 25.53 12.78 -20.77
C PHE A 120 25.94 13.23 -19.37
N ASN A 121 25.55 14.44 -18.96
CA ASN A 121 25.83 14.90 -17.61
C ASN A 121 24.55 15.21 -16.81
N LEU A 122 24.56 14.71 -15.58
CA LEU A 122 23.60 14.99 -14.52
C LEU A 122 24.43 15.51 -13.32
N PHE A 123 24.24 16.77 -12.95
CA PHE A 123 25.06 17.44 -11.94
C PHE A 123 24.25 17.77 -10.70
N TYR A 124 24.90 17.68 -9.53
CA TYR A 124 24.34 18.21 -8.31
C TYR A 124 24.66 19.70 -8.18
N TYR A 125 23.62 20.51 -8.20
CA TYR A 125 23.69 21.95 -7.98
C TYR A 125 23.47 22.22 -6.49
N VAL A 126 24.57 22.47 -5.77
CA VAL A 126 24.56 22.68 -4.30
C VAL A 126 23.70 23.87 -3.90
N GLU A 127 23.71 24.95 -4.69
CA GLU A 127 22.92 26.16 -4.43
C GLU A 127 21.41 25.89 -4.41
N GLU A 128 20.96 24.95 -5.24
CA GLU A 128 19.56 24.58 -5.39
C GLU A 128 19.21 23.26 -4.69
N TYR A 129 20.20 22.61 -4.08
CA TYR A 129 20.09 21.29 -3.46
C TYR A 129 19.43 20.24 -4.37
N LYS A 130 19.66 20.32 -5.69
CA LYS A 130 18.99 19.49 -6.69
C LYS A 130 19.97 18.89 -7.69
N TRP A 131 19.56 17.79 -8.29
CA TRP A 131 20.21 17.23 -9.48
C TRP A 131 19.55 17.82 -10.72
N ASP A 132 20.34 18.31 -11.66
CA ASP A 132 19.84 18.85 -12.91
C ASP A 132 20.71 18.44 -14.10
N TYR A 133 20.09 18.47 -15.27
CA TYR A 133 20.72 18.15 -16.54
C TYR A 133 21.50 19.36 -17.06
N ASP A 134 22.62 19.10 -17.72
CA ASP A 134 23.32 20.17 -18.43
C ASP A 134 22.63 20.54 -19.75
N ILE A 135 23.15 21.59 -20.40
CA ILE A 135 22.58 22.17 -21.62
C ILE A 135 22.93 21.32 -22.88
N ILE A 136 23.71 20.25 -22.73
CA ILE A 136 24.16 19.44 -23.87
C ILE A 136 22.94 18.76 -24.54
N PRO A 137 22.87 18.73 -25.88
CA PRO A 137 21.71 18.17 -26.59
C PRO A 137 21.34 16.74 -26.20
N LEU A 138 22.33 15.90 -25.85
CA LEU A 138 22.09 14.52 -25.43
C LEU A 138 21.41 14.46 -24.05
N SER A 139 21.92 15.20 -23.06
CA SER A 139 21.32 15.33 -21.73
C SER A 139 19.89 15.86 -21.82
N ARG A 140 19.63 16.87 -22.66
CA ARG A 140 18.27 17.40 -22.88
C ARG A 140 17.31 16.39 -23.47
N LYS A 141 17.76 15.56 -24.43
CA LYS A 141 16.97 14.46 -24.99
C LYS A 141 16.65 13.41 -23.94
N ALA A 142 17.62 13.08 -23.10
CA ALA A 142 17.44 12.11 -22.03
C ALA A 142 16.47 12.61 -20.96
N TRP A 143 16.59 13.87 -20.53
CA TRP A 143 15.63 14.54 -19.64
C TRP A 143 14.21 14.47 -20.20
N LEU A 144 14.02 14.80 -21.48
CA LEU A 144 12.71 14.73 -22.12
C LEU A 144 12.17 13.29 -22.16
N SER A 145 13.03 12.32 -22.44
CA SER A 145 12.67 10.90 -22.44
C SER A 145 12.26 10.42 -21.04
N GLU A 146 12.97 10.84 -19.99
CA GLU A 146 12.60 10.55 -18.60
C GLU A 146 11.25 11.18 -18.25
N LEU A 147 11.06 12.46 -18.55
CA LEU A 147 9.82 13.18 -18.29
C LEU A 147 8.61 12.51 -18.98
N ILE A 148 8.77 12.08 -20.23
CA ILE A 148 7.73 11.34 -20.97
C ILE A 148 7.46 9.99 -20.29
N SER A 149 8.52 9.24 -19.94
CA SER A 149 8.40 7.96 -19.24
C SER A 149 7.62 8.11 -17.93
N ASP A 150 8.03 9.06 -17.08
CA ASP A 150 7.37 9.34 -15.79
C ASP A 150 5.92 9.76 -15.97
N SER A 151 5.63 10.59 -16.98
CA SER A 151 4.27 11.00 -17.31
C SER A 151 3.39 9.81 -17.71
N ILE A 152 3.92 8.86 -18.49
CA ILE A 152 3.22 7.63 -18.89
C ILE A 152 2.94 6.76 -17.65
N HIS A 153 3.93 6.57 -16.77
CA HIS A 153 3.76 5.77 -15.57
C HIS A 153 2.77 6.39 -14.58
N ALA A 154 2.87 7.70 -14.34
CA ALA A 154 1.95 8.44 -13.49
C ALA A 154 0.52 8.37 -14.03
N THR A 155 0.33 8.64 -15.32
CA THR A 155 -0.99 8.57 -15.96
C THR A 155 -1.57 7.17 -15.87
N GLY A 156 -0.78 6.14 -16.17
CA GLY A 156 -1.26 4.76 -16.07
C GLY A 156 -1.60 4.34 -14.62
N MET A 157 -0.85 4.82 -13.62
CA MET A 157 -1.22 4.62 -12.20
C MET A 157 -2.58 5.25 -11.87
N VAL A 158 -2.82 6.48 -12.32
CA VAL A 158 -4.12 7.17 -12.15
C VAL A 158 -5.25 6.37 -12.81
N ILE A 159 -5.02 5.83 -14.01
CA ILE A 159 -5.99 4.98 -14.69
C ILE A 159 -6.29 3.72 -13.86
N TRP A 160 -5.26 2.98 -13.42
CA TRP A 160 -5.43 1.77 -12.62
C TRP A 160 -6.24 2.03 -11.36
N TYR A 161 -5.87 3.05 -10.57
CA TYR A 161 -6.55 3.37 -9.33
C TYR A 161 -7.97 3.91 -9.55
N THR A 162 -8.20 4.71 -10.59
CA THR A 162 -9.56 5.15 -10.96
C THR A 162 -10.46 3.96 -11.26
N CYS A 163 -10.00 3.00 -12.08
CA CYS A 163 -10.76 1.79 -12.38
C CYS A 163 -11.07 0.97 -11.11
N ILE A 164 -10.08 0.80 -10.23
CA ILE A 164 -10.25 0.12 -8.94
C ILE A 164 -11.35 0.78 -8.11
N LEU A 165 -11.28 2.11 -7.94
CA LEU A 165 -12.23 2.87 -7.13
C LEU A 165 -13.65 2.81 -7.70
N VAL A 166 -13.81 2.91 -9.02
CA VAL A 166 -15.11 2.78 -9.68
C VAL A 166 -15.72 1.40 -9.43
N LYS A 167 -14.95 0.32 -9.62
CA LYS A 167 -15.45 -1.04 -9.39
C LYS A 167 -15.80 -1.30 -7.93
N LEU A 168 -15.00 -0.78 -6.99
CA LEU A 168 -15.30 -0.88 -5.57
C LEU A 168 -16.57 -0.10 -5.19
N ARG A 169 -16.76 1.11 -5.72
CA ARG A 169 -17.99 1.90 -5.51
C ARG A 169 -19.22 1.17 -6.02
N ILE A 170 -19.20 0.63 -7.23
CA ILE A 170 -20.31 -0.15 -7.79
C ILE A 170 -20.65 -1.34 -6.88
N LYS A 171 -19.64 -2.10 -6.45
CA LYS A 171 -19.83 -3.25 -5.56
C LYS A 171 -20.47 -2.85 -4.22
N VAL A 172 -20.02 -1.75 -3.61
CA VAL A 172 -20.59 -1.22 -2.36
C VAL A 172 -22.04 -0.76 -2.57
N THR A 173 -22.34 -0.07 -3.68
CA THR A 173 -23.71 0.36 -4.01
C THR A 173 -24.64 -0.84 -4.18
N ILE A 174 -24.23 -1.88 -4.92
CA ILE A 174 -25.02 -3.11 -5.07
C ILE A 174 -25.25 -3.77 -3.71
N LEU A 175 -24.23 -3.89 -2.87
CA LEU A 175 -24.36 -4.47 -1.53
C LEU A 175 -25.29 -3.64 -0.63
N ARG A 176 -25.27 -2.30 -0.75
CA ARG A 176 -26.22 -1.43 -0.04
C ARG A 176 -27.65 -1.60 -0.55
N CYS A 177 -27.86 -1.69 -1.86
CA CYS A 177 -29.19 -1.97 -2.43
C CYS A 177 -29.70 -3.36 -2.04
N ALA A 178 -28.85 -4.38 -2.06
CA ALA A 178 -29.18 -5.74 -1.63
C ALA A 178 -29.42 -5.83 -0.12
N GLY A 179 -28.62 -5.13 0.69
CA GLY A 179 -28.77 -5.03 2.14
C GLY A 179 -30.02 -4.25 2.54
N ASN A 180 -30.35 -3.16 1.83
CA ASN A 180 -31.61 -2.46 2.00
C ASN A 180 -32.79 -3.33 1.55
N ASN A 181 -32.65 -4.16 0.52
CA ASN A 181 -33.66 -5.15 0.16
C ASN A 181 -33.76 -6.28 1.19
N ALA A 182 -32.68 -6.66 1.87
CA ALA A 182 -32.70 -7.62 2.97
C ALA A 182 -33.32 -7.02 4.24
N ILE A 183 -33.05 -5.75 4.54
CA ILE A 183 -33.72 -4.99 5.61
C ILE A 183 -35.19 -4.76 5.25
N ILE A 184 -35.53 -4.51 3.98
CA ILE A 184 -36.90 -4.42 3.49
C ILE A 184 -37.58 -5.79 3.51
N TYR A 185 -36.90 -6.92 3.24
CA TYR A 185 -37.45 -8.26 3.41
C TYR A 185 -37.64 -8.62 4.88
N ILE A 186 -36.73 -8.22 5.78
CA ILE A 186 -36.87 -8.40 7.23
C ILE A 186 -37.95 -7.47 7.80
N MET A 187 -38.10 -6.24 7.27
CA MET A 187 -39.16 -5.31 7.67
C MET A 187 -40.54 -5.68 7.08
N LEU A 188 -40.63 -6.10 5.81
CA LEU A 188 -41.88 -6.60 5.21
C LEU A 188 -42.30 -7.93 5.84
N ASN A 189 -41.37 -8.84 6.12
CA ASN A 189 -41.71 -10.10 6.79
C ASN A 189 -42.06 -9.88 8.28
N SER A 190 -41.47 -8.88 8.96
CA SER A 190 -41.86 -8.54 10.35
C SER A 190 -43.13 -7.69 10.46
N THR A 191 -43.51 -6.97 9.40
CA THR A 191 -44.78 -6.21 9.34
C THR A 191 -45.96 -7.11 8.92
N ILE A 192 -45.73 -8.08 8.02
CA ILE A 192 -46.75 -9.06 7.63
C ILE A 192 -46.99 -10.14 8.71
N ASN A 193 -46.00 -10.47 9.55
CA ASN A 193 -46.18 -11.46 10.63
C ASN A 193 -46.77 -10.94 11.95
N ARG A 194 -47.14 -9.65 12.08
CA ARG A 194 -47.75 -9.15 13.33
C ARG A 194 -49.26 -9.35 13.44
N LYS A 195 -49.97 -9.70 12.35
CA LYS A 195 -51.41 -10.02 12.39
C LYS A 195 -51.77 -11.50 12.27
N PHE A 196 -50.83 -12.37 11.86
CA PHE A 196 -51.11 -13.82 11.74
C PHE A 196 -50.49 -14.70 12.84
N ARG A 197 -49.77 -14.13 13.81
CA ARG A 197 -49.26 -14.85 15.00
C ARG A 197 -50.18 -14.74 16.23
N LYS A 198 -51.51 -14.70 16.03
CA LYS A 198 -52.45 -14.77 17.17
C LYS A 198 -53.55 -15.81 17.06
N LEU A 199 -53.65 -16.57 15.97
CA LEU A 199 -54.64 -17.63 15.85
C LEU A 199 -54.03 -18.84 15.13
N VAL A 200 -54.25 -20.00 15.73
CA VAL A 200 -53.92 -21.35 15.23
C VAL A 200 -52.47 -21.79 15.44
N PHE A 201 -52.18 -22.23 16.67
CA PHE A 201 -51.74 -23.60 16.91
C PHE A 201 -52.18 -23.98 18.33
N HIS A 202 -53.47 -24.31 18.46
CA HIS A 202 -53.98 -25.11 19.55
C HIS A 202 -54.14 -26.53 19.00
N GLY A 203 -53.46 -27.49 19.62
CA GLY A 203 -53.79 -28.90 19.48
C GLY A 203 -52.82 -29.75 18.66
N LYS A 204 -52.15 -30.63 19.41
CA LYS A 204 -51.59 -31.95 19.03
C LYS A 204 -50.12 -31.99 18.58
N ASN A 205 -49.28 -32.23 19.59
CA ASN A 205 -48.13 -33.13 19.61
C ASN A 205 -47.21 -33.13 18.38
N VAL A 206 -46.23 -32.25 18.38
CA VAL A 206 -44.97 -32.47 17.67
C VAL A 206 -43.89 -32.76 18.72
N PHE A 207 -43.56 -34.04 18.86
CA PHE A 207 -42.38 -34.51 19.57
C PHE A 207 -41.14 -34.00 18.80
N VAL A 208 -40.42 -33.03 19.38
CA VAL A 208 -39.07 -32.71 18.92
C VAL A 208 -38.12 -33.63 19.68
N SER A 209 -37.83 -34.79 19.10
CA SER A 209 -36.76 -35.67 19.59
C SER A 209 -35.43 -34.92 19.45
N ARG A 210 -34.87 -34.58 20.61
CA ARG A 210 -33.54 -34.00 20.77
C ARG A 210 -32.51 -35.06 20.38
N ILE A 211 -32.03 -35.02 19.13
CA ILE A 211 -30.83 -35.78 18.76
C ILE A 211 -29.64 -35.05 19.39
N VAL A 212 -29.13 -35.64 20.47
CA VAL A 212 -27.87 -35.28 21.11
C VAL A 212 -26.78 -36.13 20.44
N PRO A 213 -25.77 -35.55 19.76
CA PRO A 213 -24.53 -36.25 19.49
C PRO A 213 -23.60 -36.09 20.70
N THR A 214 -23.29 -37.23 21.29
CA THR A 214 -22.39 -37.43 22.43
C THR A 214 -20.92 -37.24 22.00
N ARG A 215 -20.19 -36.36 22.70
CA ARG A 215 -18.70 -36.26 22.86
C ARG A 215 -17.88 -36.10 21.55
N VAL A 216 -16.98 -35.12 21.40
CA VAL A 216 -15.69 -34.96 22.12
C VAL A 216 -15.14 -33.53 21.90
N SER A 217 -14.40 -33.03 22.90
CA SER A 217 -13.46 -31.89 22.94
C SER A 217 -14.01 -30.45 22.95
N MET A 218 -13.88 -29.85 24.14
CA MET A 218 -13.99 -28.44 24.48
C MET A 218 -12.97 -27.57 23.73
N VAL A 219 -13.44 -26.57 22.99
CA VAL A 219 -12.83 -25.23 22.97
C VAL A 219 -13.97 -24.22 23.07
N VAL A 220 -14.03 -23.55 24.21
CA VAL A 220 -15.02 -22.53 24.56
C VAL A 220 -14.85 -21.33 23.62
N GLN A 221 -15.79 -21.18 22.68
CA GLN A 221 -15.93 -19.96 21.89
C GLN A 221 -16.76 -18.96 22.69
N HIS A 222 -16.08 -18.09 23.42
CA HIS A 222 -16.70 -17.00 24.18
C HIS A 222 -17.11 -15.89 23.21
N CYS A 223 -18.31 -16.01 22.64
CA CYS A 223 -18.96 -14.93 21.91
C CYS A 223 -19.59 -13.98 22.93
N SER A 224 -18.81 -13.02 23.44
CA SER A 224 -19.33 -11.98 24.31
C SER A 224 -20.12 -10.97 23.48
N THR A 225 -21.44 -11.04 23.62
CA THR A 225 -22.32 -9.90 23.42
C THR A 225 -21.86 -8.80 24.38
N ILE A 226 -21.17 -7.78 23.84
CA ILE A 226 -20.79 -6.57 24.58
C ILE A 226 -22.09 -5.84 24.92
N SER A 227 -22.59 -6.14 26.12
CA SER A 227 -23.63 -5.41 26.82
C SER A 227 -23.22 -3.94 26.91
N THR A 228 -24.09 -3.04 26.44
CA THR A 228 -23.93 -1.59 26.48
C THR A 228 -23.63 -1.04 27.88
N LYS A 229 -23.90 -1.81 28.95
CA LYS A 229 -23.53 -1.49 30.33
C LYS A 229 -22.01 -1.42 30.59
N ASN A 230 -21.18 -2.13 29.81
CA ASN A 230 -19.73 -2.10 30.01
C ASN A 230 -19.05 -0.85 29.40
N LYS A 231 -19.67 -0.18 28.42
CA LYS A 231 -19.10 1.05 27.84
C LYS A 231 -19.13 2.22 28.81
N GLU A 232 -20.24 2.44 29.53
CA GLU A 232 -20.32 3.50 30.55
C GLU A 232 -19.33 3.29 31.71
N THR A 233 -19.06 2.02 32.05
CA THR A 233 -18.12 1.70 33.13
C THR A 233 -16.66 1.94 32.70
N LEU A 234 -16.35 1.78 31.41
CA LEU A 234 -15.02 2.04 30.85
C LEU A 234 -14.75 3.55 30.74
N GLU A 235 -15.70 4.33 30.22
CA GLU A 235 -15.56 5.79 30.12
C GLU A 235 -15.42 6.46 31.49
N LYS A 236 -16.11 5.96 32.53
CA LYS A 236 -15.93 6.46 33.90
C LYS A 236 -14.53 6.18 34.45
N ARG A 237 -13.91 5.04 34.11
CA ARG A 237 -12.56 4.69 34.55
C ARG A 237 -11.49 5.53 33.86
N GLU A 238 -11.65 5.80 32.56
CA GLU A 238 -10.73 6.67 31.82
C GLU A 238 -10.74 8.11 32.33
N ARG A 239 -11.93 8.66 32.65
CA ARG A 239 -12.03 10.01 33.24
C ARG A 239 -11.38 10.10 34.62
N LEU A 240 -11.53 9.07 35.44
CA LEU A 240 -10.91 9.02 36.78
C LEU A 240 -9.38 8.94 36.69
N ALA A 241 -8.84 8.17 35.73
CA ALA A 241 -7.40 8.06 35.52
C ALA A 241 -6.76 9.39 35.06
N ILE A 242 -7.43 10.13 34.17
CA ILE A 242 -6.96 11.45 33.72
C ILE A 242 -6.94 12.45 34.88
N HIS A 243 -7.97 12.44 35.74
CA HIS A 243 -8.02 13.32 36.91
C HIS A 243 -6.86 13.05 37.88
N LEU A 244 -6.60 11.78 38.19
CA LEU A 244 -5.50 11.40 39.09
C LEU A 244 -4.12 11.76 38.53
N MET A 245 -3.93 11.66 37.21
CA MET A 245 -2.68 12.09 36.57
C MET A 245 -2.50 13.61 36.61
N MET A 246 -3.57 14.39 36.55
CA MET A 246 -3.49 15.85 36.68
C MET A 246 -3.16 16.29 38.12
N GLU A 247 -3.72 15.64 39.13
CA GLU A 247 -3.40 15.93 40.54
C GLU A 247 -1.93 15.63 40.87
N GLN A 248 -1.40 14.49 40.41
CA GLN A 248 0.03 14.17 40.58
C GLN A 248 0.96 15.16 39.87
N HIS A 249 0.52 15.80 38.78
CA HIS A 249 1.34 16.80 38.09
C HIS A 249 1.33 18.17 38.81
N ILE A 250 0.29 18.45 39.60
CA ILE A 250 0.20 19.66 40.42
C ILE A 250 1.03 19.51 41.69
N GLU A 251 1.04 18.34 42.33
CA GLU A 251 1.85 18.11 43.54
C GLU A 251 3.36 18.05 43.29
N ASN A 252 3.79 17.82 42.05
CA ASN A 252 5.20 17.78 41.65
C ASN A 252 5.74 19.13 41.12
N LYS A 253 5.00 20.23 41.27
CA LYS A 253 5.44 21.60 40.98
C LYS A 253 5.52 22.42 42.26
#